data_AF-A0A4U6BT42-F1
#
_entry.id   AF-A0A4U6BT42-F1
#
_cell.length_a   1.000
_cell.length_b   1.000
_cell.length_c   1.000
_cell.angle_alpha   90.00
_cell.angle_beta   90.00
_cell.angle_gamma   90.00
#
_symmetry.space_group_name_H-M   'P 1'
#
loop_
_entity.id
_entity.type
_entity.pdbx_description
1 polymer ?
#
loop_
_entity_poly.entity_id
_entity_poly.type
_entity_poly.pdbx_seq_one_letter_code
_entity_poly.pdbx_strand_id
1 'polypeptide(L)'
;MRHGMGMNKPDSKIADGGSLDDAILAVLATAGAKTLSAPEIAHAIAAGDDWHGLLVPIRRSAVALAQAGRLVIYRKGKPADPNDFRGVYRLGLPRHD
;
A
#
# COMPACT_ATOMS: atom_id res chain seq x y z
N MET A 1 -19.67 13.12 -23.72
CA MET A 1 -20.22 12.11 -22.79
C MET A 1 -19.06 11.33 -22.21
N ARG A 2 -18.72 11.56 -20.94
CA ARG A 2 -17.58 10.92 -20.25
C ARG A 2 -17.95 9.47 -19.91
N HIS A 3 -17.56 8.51 -20.75
CA HIS A 3 -17.50 7.10 -20.36
C HIS A 3 -16.33 6.97 -19.38
N GLY A 4 -16.42 6.39 -18.20
CA GLY A 4 -17.28 5.30 -17.76
C GLY A 4 -16.33 4.41 -16.96
N MET A 5 -16.36 4.57 -15.64
CA MET A 5 -15.58 3.83 -14.65
C MET A 5 -15.70 2.32 -14.91
N GLY A 6 -14.61 1.69 -15.34
CA GLY A 6 -14.56 0.26 -15.64
C GLY A 6 -13.29 -0.35 -15.06
N MET A 7 -13.35 -0.73 -13.78
CA MET A 7 -12.33 -1.59 -13.16
C MET A 7 -13.04 -2.71 -12.41
N ASN A 8 -13.52 -3.67 -13.19
CA ASN A 8 -13.95 -4.99 -12.75
C ASN A 8 -12.73 -5.88 -12.50
N LYS A 9 -12.51 -6.30 -11.25
CA LYS A 9 -11.91 -7.61 -10.95
C LYS A 9 -12.55 -8.17 -9.68
N PRO A 10 -13.38 -9.22 -9.77
CA PRO A 10 -13.80 -9.99 -8.62
C PRO A 10 -12.74 -11.04 -8.25
N ASP A 11 -12.60 -11.24 -6.93
CA ASP A 11 -12.07 -12.37 -6.17
C ASP A 11 -10.89 -13.20 -6.69
N SER A 12 -9.78 -13.10 -5.96
CA SER A 12 -8.96 -14.28 -5.63
C SER A 12 -8.86 -14.37 -4.11
N LYS A 13 -9.68 -15.26 -3.52
CA LYS A 13 -9.56 -15.69 -2.14
C LYS A 13 -8.16 -16.24 -1.87
N ILE A 14 -7.53 -15.78 -0.81
CA ILE A 14 -6.63 -16.63 -0.02
C ILE A 14 -7.20 -16.64 1.40
N ALA A 15 -7.91 -17.72 1.72
CA ALA A 15 -8.26 -18.01 3.10
C ALA A 15 -6.97 -18.43 3.84
N ASP A 16 -6.77 -17.83 5.01
CA ASP A 16 -5.68 -18.06 5.97
C ASP A 16 -4.28 -17.57 5.58
N GLY A 17 -4.19 -16.69 4.57
CA GLY A 17 -2.98 -15.96 4.17
C GLY A 17 -3.35 -14.74 3.34
N GLY A 18 -3.62 -13.60 3.99
CA GLY A 18 -4.22 -12.42 3.35
C GLY A 18 -3.48 -11.91 2.11
N SER A 19 -4.22 -11.32 1.18
CA SER A 19 -3.68 -10.60 0.01
C SER A 19 -2.57 -9.63 0.44
N LEU A 20 -1.61 -9.33 -0.45
CA LEU A 20 -0.55 -8.36 -0.15
C LEU A 20 -1.09 -7.02 0.36
N ASP A 21 -2.25 -6.61 -0.15
CA ASP A 21 -2.97 -5.41 0.30
C ASP A 21 -3.33 -5.49 1.79
N ASP A 22 -3.84 -6.63 2.24
CA ASP A 22 -4.21 -6.88 3.63
C ASP A 22 -2.98 -6.97 4.53
N ALA A 23 -1.92 -7.63 4.06
CA ALA A 23 -0.64 -7.68 4.76
C ALA A 23 -0.03 -6.27 4.95
N ILE A 24 -0.07 -5.42 3.93
CA ILE A 24 0.38 -4.02 4.04
C ILE A 24 -0.44 -3.26 5.10
N LEU A 25 -1.77 -3.41 5.07
CA LEU A 25 -2.65 -2.76 6.03
C LEU A 25 -2.44 -3.28 7.46
N ALA A 26 -2.23 -4.58 7.64
CA ALA A 26 -1.94 -5.19 8.93
C ALA A 26 -0.63 -4.65 9.51
N VAL A 27 0.43 -4.58 8.70
CA VAL A 27 1.73 -4.01 9.11
C VAL A 27 1.58 -2.54 9.51
N LEU A 28 0.84 -1.75 8.72
CA LEU A 28 0.58 -0.34 9.04
C LEU A 28 -0.29 -0.19 10.30
N ALA A 29 -1.26 -1.07 10.52
CA ALA A 29 -2.08 -1.08 11.73
C ALA A 29 -1.26 -1.39 12.98
N THR A 30 -0.30 -2.32 12.90
CA THR A 30 0.66 -2.59 14.00
C THR A 30 1.57 -1.39 14.25
N ALA A 31 1.94 -0.63 13.23
CA ALA A 31 2.73 0.60 13.37
C ALA A 31 1.91 1.78 13.94
N GLY A 32 0.59 1.70 13.89
CA GLY A 32 -0.35 2.70 14.42
C GLY A 32 -0.28 4.02 13.65
N ALA A 33 -0.04 5.12 14.35
CA ALA A 33 0.04 6.46 13.75
C ALA A 33 1.33 6.72 12.96
N LYS A 34 2.25 5.75 12.92
CA LYS A 34 3.50 5.86 12.17
C LYS A 34 3.26 5.54 10.70
N THR A 35 3.94 6.28 9.83
CA THR A 35 4.07 5.88 8.42
C THR A 35 5.27 4.95 8.27
N LEU A 36 5.30 4.10 7.25
CA LEU A 36 6.41 3.19 6.94
C LEU A 36 6.87 3.33 5.49
N SER A 37 8.13 3.02 5.22
CA SER A 37 8.64 2.93 3.84
C SER A 37 8.32 1.56 3.22
N ALA A 38 8.30 1.47 1.88
CA ALA A 38 8.14 0.17 1.19
C ALA A 38 9.12 -0.93 1.63
N PRO A 39 10.44 -0.68 1.80
CA PRO A 39 11.34 -1.69 2.36
C PRO A 39 10.99 -2.10 3.80
N GLU A 40 10.54 -1.18 4.65
CA GLU A 40 10.12 -1.55 6.03
C GLU A 40 8.91 -2.49 6.01
N ILE A 41 7.95 -2.22 5.12
CA ILE A 41 6.80 -3.10 4.93
C ILE A 41 7.23 -4.43 4.31
N ALA A 42 8.15 -4.41 3.35
CA ALA A 42 8.70 -5.63 2.75
C ALA A 42 9.39 -6.50 3.80
N HIS A 43 10.19 -5.92 4.69
CA HIS A 43 10.84 -6.64 5.80
C HIS A 43 9.84 -7.17 6.83
N ALA A 44 8.77 -6.43 7.10
CA ALA A 44 7.72 -6.88 8.00
C ALA A 44 6.92 -8.07 7.42
N ILE A 45 6.80 -8.15 6.09
CA ILE A 45 6.08 -9.21 5.39
C ILE A 45 6.99 -10.42 5.13
N ALA A 46 8.23 -10.19 4.69
CA ALA A 46 9.23 -11.20 4.41
C ALA A 46 10.51 -10.90 5.19
N ALA A 47 10.78 -11.70 6.21
CA ALA A 47 11.95 -11.57 7.07
C ALA A 47 13.27 -12.10 6.45
N GLY A 48 13.32 -12.29 5.12
CA GLY A 48 14.45 -12.91 4.41
C GLY A 48 15.02 -12.06 3.26
N ASP A 49 15.96 -12.61 2.49
CA ASP A 49 16.73 -11.92 1.43
C ASP A 49 15.89 -11.43 0.23
N ASP A 50 14.71 -12.01 -0.04
CA ASP A 50 13.91 -11.71 -1.23
C ASP A 50 12.97 -10.48 -1.10
N TRP A 51 13.10 -9.69 -0.02
CA TRP A 51 12.27 -8.49 0.20
C TRP A 51 12.35 -7.48 -0.95
N HIS A 52 13.47 -7.46 -1.69
CA HIS A 52 13.66 -6.59 -2.85
C HIS A 52 12.65 -6.89 -3.98
N GLY A 53 12.25 -8.15 -4.13
CA GLY A 53 11.21 -8.57 -5.08
C GLY A 53 9.81 -8.09 -4.70
N LEU A 54 9.57 -7.77 -3.42
CA LEU A 54 8.30 -7.26 -2.92
C LEU A 54 8.11 -5.76 -3.13
N LEU A 55 9.16 -4.99 -3.43
CA LEU A 55 9.05 -3.53 -3.57
C LEU A 55 8.10 -3.10 -4.69
N VAL A 56 8.19 -3.76 -5.85
CA VAL A 56 7.31 -3.49 -7.00
C VAL A 56 5.84 -3.86 -6.69
N PRO A 57 5.52 -5.07 -6.20
CA PRO A 57 4.14 -5.39 -5.87
C PRO A 57 3.61 -4.56 -4.69
N ILE A 58 4.41 -4.24 -3.67
CA ILE A 58 4.02 -3.33 -2.58
C ILE A 58 3.65 -1.96 -3.14
N ARG A 59 4.45 -1.42 -4.07
CA ARG A 59 4.13 -0.14 -4.71
C ARG A 59 2.79 -0.20 -5.45
N ARG A 60 2.53 -1.25 -6.21
CA ARG A 60 1.27 -1.42 -6.95
C ARG A 60 0.08 -1.53 -6.00
N SER A 61 0.20 -2.31 -4.93
CA SER A 61 -0.81 -2.44 -3.89
C SER A 61 -1.05 -1.11 -3.16
N ALA A 62 0.00 -0.38 -2.80
CA ALA A 62 -0.11 0.94 -2.17
C ALA A 62 -0.87 1.94 -3.06
N VAL A 63 -0.62 1.92 -4.36
CA VAL A 63 -1.36 2.73 -5.35
C VAL A 63 -2.84 2.36 -5.39
N ALA A 64 -3.16 1.07 -5.44
CA ALA A 64 -4.54 0.60 -5.47
C ALA A 64 -5.28 0.95 -4.16
N LEU A 65 -4.64 0.72 -3.01
CA LEU A 65 -5.19 1.04 -1.69
C LEU A 65 -5.38 2.55 -1.50
N ALA A 66 -4.47 3.37 -2.00
CA ALA A 66 -4.60 4.82 -1.96
C ALA A 66 -5.75 5.32 -2.83
N GLN A 67 -5.92 4.77 -4.03
CA GLN A 67 -7.07 5.08 -4.88
C GLN A 67 -8.40 4.63 -4.24
N ALA A 68 -8.39 3.55 -3.47
CA ALA A 68 -9.53 3.08 -2.69
C ALA A 68 -9.77 3.86 -1.38
N GLY A 69 -8.92 4.85 -1.05
CA GLY A 69 -9.01 5.62 0.19
C GLY A 69 -8.68 4.83 1.47
N ARG A 70 -8.07 3.64 1.35
CA ARG A 70 -7.70 2.78 2.49
C ARG A 70 -6.29 3.05 3.04
N LEU A 71 -5.48 3.80 2.30
CA LEU A 71 -4.10 4.12 2.61
C LEU A 71 -3.79 5.53 2.10
N VAL A 72 -2.83 6.21 2.71
CA VAL A 72 -2.31 7.49 2.22
C VAL A 72 -0.82 7.37 1.92
N ILE A 73 -0.43 7.79 0.73
CA ILE A 73 0.97 7.89 0.34
C ILE A 73 1.45 9.30 0.70
N TYR A 74 2.53 9.38 1.45
CA TYR A 74 3.16 10.61 1.87
C TYR A 74 4.53 10.79 1.23
N ARG A 75 4.85 12.02 0.88
CA ARG A 75 6.16 12.44 0.38
C ARG A 75 6.54 13.76 1.04
N LYS A 76 7.74 13.81 1.65
CA LYS A 76 8.19 14.98 2.43
C LYS A 76 7.14 15.45 3.45
N GLY A 77 6.45 14.50 4.09
CA GLY A 77 5.40 14.78 5.09
C GLY A 77 4.02 15.19 4.55
N LYS A 78 3.86 15.34 3.22
CA LYS A 78 2.57 15.72 2.61
C LYS A 78 1.94 14.54 1.86
N PRO A 79 0.61 14.41 1.83
CA PRO A 79 -0.04 13.44 0.97
C PRO A 79 0.36 13.71 -0.49
N ALA A 80 0.74 12.64 -1.19
CA ALA A 80 1.20 12.67 -2.57
C ALA A 80 0.22 11.93 -3.46
N ASP A 81 0.18 12.32 -4.73
CA ASP A 81 -0.63 11.64 -5.73
C ASP A 81 -0.12 10.19 -5.94
N PRO A 82 -1.00 9.18 -5.91
CA PRO A 82 -0.62 7.78 -6.07
C PRO A 82 -0.04 7.45 -7.45
N ASN A 83 -0.32 8.22 -8.49
CA ASN A 83 0.16 7.94 -9.84
C ASN A 83 1.46 8.69 -10.19
N ASP A 84 1.82 9.75 -9.45
CA ASP A 84 2.98 10.60 -9.77
C ASP A 84 4.15 10.54 -8.75
N PHE A 85 4.00 9.83 -7.61
CA PHE A 85 5.08 9.82 -6.62
C PHE A 85 6.35 9.07 -7.09
N ARG A 86 7.52 9.67 -6.82
CA ARG A 86 8.85 9.10 -7.10
C ARG A 86 9.83 9.31 -5.94
N GLY A 87 10.84 8.46 -5.88
CA GLY A 87 11.89 8.51 -4.85
C GLY A 87 11.39 8.01 -3.51
N VAL A 88 11.87 8.59 -2.41
CA VAL A 88 11.47 8.20 -1.04
C VAL A 88 10.03 8.61 -0.78
N TYR A 89 9.20 7.63 -0.41
CA TYR A 89 7.81 7.79 -0.01
C TYR A 89 7.53 7.01 1.27
N ARG A 90 6.46 7.40 1.96
CA ARG A 90 5.98 6.78 3.18
C ARG A 90 4.52 6.40 3.00
N LEU A 91 4.10 5.30 3.59
CA LEU A 91 2.73 4.80 3.54
C LEU A 91 2.15 4.88 4.95
N GLY A 92 0.91 5.33 5.09
CA GLY A 92 0.22 5.41 6.37
C GLY A 92 -1.25 5.10 6.24
N LEU A 93 -1.90 4.75 7.36
CA LEU A 93 -3.35 4.63 7.39
C LEU A 93 -4.00 6.02 7.24
N PRO A 94 -5.17 6.12 6.60
CA PRO A 94 -5.93 7.35 6.54
C PRO A 94 -6.29 7.77 7.96
N ARG A 95 -5.86 8.97 8.35
CA ARG A 95 -6.22 9.54 9.64
C ARG A 95 -7.63 10.09 9.52
N HIS A 96 -8.58 9.41 10.14
CA HIS A 96 -9.93 9.93 10.34
C HIS A 96 -9.85 10.89 11.53
N ASP A 97 -9.57 12.16 11.26
CA ASP A 97 -9.76 13.24 12.24
C ASP A 97 -11.25 13.58 12.33
#